data_AF-A0A250VVK8-F1
#
_entry.id   AF-A0A250VVK8-F1
#
_cell.length_a   1.000
_cell.length_b   1.000
_cell.length_c   1.000
_cell.angle_alpha   90.00
_cell.angle_beta   90.00
_cell.angle_gamma   90.00
#
_symmetry.space_group_name_H-M   'P 1'
#
loop_
_entity.id
_entity.type
_entity.pdbx_description
1 polymer ?
#
loop_
_entity_poly.entity_id
_entity_poly.type
_entity_poly.pdbx_seq_one_letter_code
_entity_poly.pdbx_strand_id
1 'polypeptide(L)'
;MIDLDPFTDLLDYPMYVVTAEAHGEKAGCLVGFASQCSIRPARFMIWLSKANRTCRVAEHAERLVIHLLRRDQDRLAQLFGGDHVGFLLAPEAAESLMGNRTPLLTLNDTHDITPGHPAN
;
A
#
# COMPACT_ATOMS: atom_id res chain seq x y z
N MET A 1 -22.32 9.47 -5.42
CA MET A 1 -21.04 8.76 -5.25
C MET A 1 -20.65 8.96 -3.80
N ILE A 2 -20.42 7.91 -3.04
CA ILE A 2 -20.01 8.02 -1.63
C ILE A 2 -18.58 8.55 -1.62
N ASP A 3 -18.34 9.61 -0.83
CA ASP A 3 -17.01 10.16 -0.62
C ASP A 3 -16.27 9.31 0.42
N LEU A 4 -15.16 8.68 -0.02
CA LEU A 4 -14.36 7.77 0.80
C LEU A 4 -13.17 8.50 1.44
N ASP A 5 -12.86 9.72 1.02
CA ASP A 5 -11.67 10.46 1.46
C ASP A 5 -11.59 10.57 2.99
N PRO A 6 -12.68 10.89 3.73
CA PRO A 6 -12.65 10.93 5.21
C PRO A 6 -12.29 9.60 5.86
N PHE A 7 -12.61 8.47 5.24
CA PHE A 7 -12.26 7.15 5.74
C PHE A 7 -10.79 6.84 5.48
N THR A 8 -10.29 7.11 4.26
CA THR A 8 -8.89 6.83 3.91
C THR A 8 -7.91 7.76 4.61
N ASP A 9 -8.29 9.01 4.86
CA ASP A 9 -7.47 9.99 5.59
C ASP A 9 -7.18 9.53 7.03
N LEU A 10 -8.11 8.81 7.66
CA LEU A 10 -7.94 8.28 9.01
C LEU A 10 -6.99 7.07 9.08
N LEU A 11 -6.66 6.44 7.94
CA LEU A 11 -5.76 5.29 7.89
C LEU A 11 -4.28 5.67 7.95
N ASP A 12 -3.93 6.93 7.65
CA ASP A 12 -2.56 7.52 7.68
C ASP A 12 -1.44 6.52 7.28
N TYR A 13 -1.59 5.87 6.12
CA TYR A 13 -0.63 4.88 5.65
C TYR A 13 0.58 5.56 4.97
N PRO A 14 1.79 5.00 5.12
CA PRO A 14 2.98 5.53 4.46
C PRO A 14 2.89 5.37 2.93
N MET A 15 3.53 6.29 2.21
CA MET A 15 3.75 6.20 0.77
C MET A 15 5.15 5.63 0.47
N TYR A 16 5.24 4.84 -0.60
CA TYR A 16 6.47 4.17 -1.00
C TYR A 16 6.80 4.48 -2.45
N VAL A 17 8.08 4.48 -2.81
CA VAL A 17 8.49 4.33 -4.21
C VAL A 17 8.89 2.88 -4.43
N VAL A 18 8.39 2.26 -5.49
CA VAL A 18 8.79 0.92 -5.90
C VAL A 18 9.55 1.04 -7.20
N THR A 19 10.74 0.43 -7.27
CA THR A 19 11.57 0.40 -8.49
C THR A 19 11.83 -1.03 -8.93
N ALA A 20 11.83 -1.24 -10.25
CA ALA A 20 12.07 -2.51 -10.91
C ALA A 20 13.09 -2.34 -12.05
N GLU A 21 13.90 -3.38 -12.27
CA GLU A 21 14.81 -3.49 -13.40
C GLU A 21 14.69 -4.88 -14.02
N ALA A 22 14.49 -4.94 -15.34
CA ALA A 22 14.44 -6.19 -16.10
C ALA A 22 14.89 -5.93 -17.54
N HIS A 23 15.72 -6.81 -18.10
CA HIS A 23 16.17 -6.72 -19.50
C HIS A 23 16.75 -5.35 -19.92
N GLY A 24 17.41 -4.64 -19.00
CA GLY A 24 17.96 -3.30 -19.24
C GLY A 24 16.96 -2.14 -19.13
N GLU A 25 15.67 -2.43 -18.94
CA GLU A 25 14.63 -1.44 -18.67
C GLU A 25 14.57 -1.13 -17.18
N LYS A 26 14.50 0.16 -16.83
CA LYS A 26 14.28 0.64 -15.46
C LYS A 26 12.95 1.35 -15.36
N ALA A 27 12.21 1.08 -14.29
CA ALA A 27 10.95 1.75 -14.00
C ALA A 27 10.76 1.94 -12.49
N GLY A 28 9.95 2.91 -12.13
CA GLY A 28 9.47 3.04 -10.76
C GLY A 28 8.18 3.85 -10.70
N CYS A 29 7.43 3.65 -9.63
CA CYS A 29 6.22 4.42 -9.33
C CYS A 29 6.01 4.58 -7.83
N LEU A 30 5.29 5.64 -7.47
CA LEU A 30 4.75 5.85 -6.14
C LEU A 30 3.65 4.80 -5.89
N VAL A 31 3.54 4.32 -4.66
CA VAL A 31 2.55 3.31 -4.25
C VAL A 31 2.06 3.65 -2.85
N GLY A 32 0.73 3.74 -2.70
CA GLY A 32 0.05 3.83 -1.40
C GLY A 32 -0.53 2.50 -0.91
N PHE A 33 -0.75 1.54 -1.82
CA PHE A 33 -1.28 0.22 -1.48
C PHE A 33 -0.11 -0.76 -1.26
N ALA A 34 0.24 -0.95 0.01
CA ALA A 34 1.32 -1.81 0.45
C ALA A 34 1.04 -2.30 1.88
N SER A 35 1.44 -3.53 2.22
CA SER A 35 1.27 -4.04 3.58
C SER A 35 2.22 -5.18 3.90
N GLN A 36 2.66 -5.24 5.15
CA GLN A 36 3.26 -6.47 5.68
C GLN A 36 2.17 -7.54 5.79
N CYS A 37 2.33 -8.64 5.09
CA CYS A 37 1.37 -9.74 5.07
C CYS A 37 1.80 -10.97 5.88
N SER A 38 2.97 -10.89 6.54
CA SER A 38 3.41 -11.89 7.53
C SER A 38 4.48 -11.30 8.45
N ILE A 39 4.41 -11.64 9.74
CA ILE A 39 5.41 -11.26 10.75
C ILE A 39 6.63 -12.20 10.65
N ARG A 40 6.41 -13.52 10.62
CA ARG A 40 7.49 -14.52 10.55
C ARG A 40 7.06 -15.74 9.71
N PRO A 41 7.75 -16.01 8.58
CA PRO A 41 8.78 -15.17 7.97
C PRO A 41 8.22 -13.82 7.53
N ALA A 42 9.03 -12.78 7.53
CA ALA A 42 8.59 -11.47 7.07
C ALA A 42 8.20 -11.54 5.59
N ARG A 43 6.95 -11.17 5.27
CA ARG A 43 6.46 -11.06 3.89
C ARG A 43 5.82 -9.69 3.71
N PHE A 44 6.08 -9.06 2.58
CA PHE A 44 5.58 -7.74 2.25
C PHE A 44 4.90 -7.77 0.89
N MET A 45 3.72 -7.18 0.81
CA MET A 45 2.90 -7.12 -0.39
C MET A 45 2.89 -5.69 -0.93
N ILE A 46 3.06 -5.57 -2.25
CA ILE A 46 2.93 -4.34 -3.02
C ILE A 46 1.90 -4.59 -4.11
N TRP A 47 0.94 -3.67 -4.27
CA TRP A 47 0.00 -3.71 -5.38
C TRP A 47 0.39 -2.67 -6.43
N LEU A 48 0.82 -3.15 -7.60
CA LEU A 48 1.10 -2.31 -8.75
C LEU A 48 -0.12 -2.30 -9.68
N SER A 49 -0.54 -1.11 -10.14
CA SER A 49 -1.56 -1.02 -11.18
C SER A 49 -1.00 -1.55 -12.51
N LYS A 50 -1.75 -2.43 -13.17
CA LYS A 50 -1.41 -2.96 -14.50
C LYS A 50 -1.25 -1.87 -15.57
N ALA A 51 -1.90 -0.72 -15.39
CA ALA A 51 -1.76 0.44 -16.26
C ALA A 51 -0.38 1.11 -16.13
N ASN A 52 0.29 0.95 -14.98
CA ASN A 52 1.59 1.55 -14.74
C ASN A 52 2.69 0.79 -15.50
N ARG A 53 3.58 1.50 -16.21
CA ARG A 53 4.75 0.91 -16.88
C ARG A 53 5.60 0.05 -15.93
N THR A 54 5.70 0.44 -14.66
CA THR A 54 6.45 -0.30 -13.64
C THR A 54 5.91 -1.71 -13.43
N CYS A 55 4.60 -1.94 -13.56
CA CYS A 55 4.02 -3.29 -13.46
C CYS A 55 4.58 -4.22 -14.54
N ARG A 56 4.68 -3.74 -15.78
CA ARG A 56 5.23 -4.54 -16.91
C ARG A 56 6.70 -4.89 -16.71
N VAL A 57 7.51 -3.95 -16.21
CA VAL A 57 8.93 -4.22 -15.89
C VAL A 57 9.04 -5.15 -14.68
N ALA A 58 8.21 -4.95 -13.65
CA ALA A 58 8.19 -5.77 -12.44
C ALA A 58 7.83 -7.23 -12.70
N GLU A 59 6.91 -7.51 -13.63
CA GLU A 59 6.53 -8.88 -14.02
C GLU A 59 7.72 -9.71 -14.53
N HIS A 60 8.77 -9.05 -15.03
CA HIS A 60 9.95 -9.69 -15.61
C HIS A 60 11.20 -9.49 -14.74
N ALA A 61 11.08 -8.77 -13.62
CA ALA A 61 12.18 -8.47 -12.73
C ALA A 61 12.41 -9.62 -11.74
N GLU A 62 13.68 -9.96 -11.50
CA GLU A 62 14.03 -10.98 -10.49
C GLU A 62 13.81 -10.45 -9.05
N ARG A 63 13.85 -9.13 -8.88
CA ARG A 63 13.73 -8.44 -7.59
C ARG A 63 13.00 -7.11 -7.77
N LEU A 64 12.32 -6.69 -6.70
CA LEU A 64 11.77 -5.35 -6.55
C LEU A 64 12.43 -4.65 -5.36
N VAL A 65 12.60 -3.34 -5.46
CA VAL A 65 13.12 -2.52 -4.36
C VAL A 65 12.02 -1.57 -3.91
N ILE A 66 11.80 -1.50 -2.60
CA ILE A 66 10.79 -0.66 -1.95
C ILE A 66 11.52 0.40 -1.14
N HIS A 67 11.23 1.66 -1.42
CA HIS A 67 11.83 2.82 -0.77
C HIS A 67 10.77 3.52 0.08
N LEU A 68 11.04 3.64 1.39
CA LEU A 68 10.20 4.45 2.28
C LEU A 68 10.49 5.92 2.05
N LEU A 69 9.43 6.72 1.88
CA LEU A 69 9.58 8.17 1.77
C LEU A 69 9.44 8.83 3.14
N ARG A 70 10.32 9.79 3.41
CA ARG A 70 10.14 10.74 4.51
C ARG A 70 9.17 11.85 4.12
N ARG A 71 8.57 12.48 5.11
CA ARG A 71 7.59 13.58 4.94
C ARG A 71 8.13 14.79 4.16
N ASP A 72 9.45 15.01 4.17
CA ASP A 72 10.14 16.10 3.46
C ASP A 72 10.53 15.75 2.01
N GLN A 73 10.12 14.59 1.49
CA GLN A 73 10.47 14.11 0.13
C GLN A 73 9.29 14.23 -0.86
N ASP A 74 8.49 15.29 -0.74
CA ASP A 74 7.34 15.58 -1.59
C ASP A 74 7.70 15.63 -3.09
N ARG A 75 8.83 16.24 -3.45
CA ARG A 75 9.29 16.31 -4.84
C ARG A 75 9.61 14.95 -5.43
N LEU A 76 10.15 14.03 -4.61
CA LEU A 76 10.41 12.66 -5.03
C LEU A 76 9.10 11.89 -5.22
N ALA A 77 8.14 12.10 -4.31
CA ALA A 77 6.81 11.52 -4.44
C ALA A 77 6.12 11.99 -5.73
N GLN A 78 6.18 13.29 -6.03
CA GLN A 78 5.62 13.86 -7.26
C GLN A 78 6.29 13.31 -8.53
N LEU A 79 7.61 13.13 -8.53
CA LEU A 79 8.34 12.59 -9.68
C LEU A 79 7.91 11.17 -10.04
N PHE A 80 7.62 10.35 -9.04
CA PHE A 80 7.20 8.96 -9.21
C PHE A 80 5.67 8.79 -9.19
N GLY A 81 4.93 9.86 -8.94
CA GLY A 81 3.47 9.88 -9.03
C GLY A 81 3.03 9.69 -10.48
N GLY A 82 2.11 8.76 -10.70
CA GLY A 82 1.48 8.51 -11.99
C GLY A 82 0.08 7.93 -11.81
N ASP A 83 -0.77 8.07 -12.82
CA ASP A 83 -2.16 7.59 -12.72
C ASP A 83 -2.22 6.09 -12.41
N HIS A 84 -2.92 5.74 -11.33
CA HIS A 84 -3.21 4.37 -10.94
C HIS A 84 -4.68 4.06 -11.23
N VAL A 85 -4.94 3.08 -12.10
CA VAL A 85 -6.28 2.51 -12.22
C VAL A 85 -6.37 1.34 -11.25
N GLY A 86 -7.13 1.54 -10.17
CA GLY A 86 -7.66 0.49 -9.32
C GLY A 86 -9.04 0.08 -9.83
N PHE A 87 -9.40 -1.20 -9.67
CA PHE A 87 -10.79 -1.61 -9.92
C PHE A 87 -11.64 -1.14 -8.75
N LEU A 88 -12.62 -0.30 -9.08
CA LEU A 88 -13.60 0.26 -8.15
C LEU A 88 -14.60 -0.83 -7.79
N LEU A 89 -14.54 -1.32 -6.55
CA LEU A 89 -15.64 -2.04 -5.93
C LEU A 89 -16.61 -0.99 -5.36
N ALA A 90 -17.90 -1.13 -5.62
CA ALA A 90 -18.89 -0.25 -5.01
C ALA A 90 -19.04 -0.63 -3.53
N PRO A 91 -18.77 0.28 -2.57
CA PRO A 91 -19.12 0.03 -1.18
C PRO A 91 -20.65 0.01 -1.08
N GLU A 92 -21.22 -1.12 -0.65
CA GLU A 92 -22.67 -1.24 -0.47
C GLU A 92 -23.16 -0.51 0.80
N ALA A 93 -22.29 -0.30 1.78
CA ALA A 93 -22.54 0.52 2.96
C ALA A 93 -21.23 0.98 3.60
N ALA A 94 -21.27 2.13 4.28
CA ALA A 94 -20.21 2.59 5.17
C ALA A 94 -20.88 3.13 6.44
N GLU A 95 -20.59 2.52 7.59
CA GLU A 95 -21.11 2.94 8.88
C GLU A 95 -19.97 3.38 9.78
N SER A 96 -20.06 4.60 10.32
CA SER A 96 -19.21 5.03 11.42
C SER A 96 -19.95 4.75 12.73
N LEU A 97 -19.54 3.68 13.41
CA LEU A 97 -20.02 3.37 14.77
C LEU A 97 -19.33 4.22 15.85
N MET A 98 -18.45 5.15 15.44
CA MET A 98 -17.60 5.93 16.34
C MET A 98 -18.10 7.36 16.45
N GLY A 99 -19.14 7.57 17.27
CA GLY A 99 -19.38 8.87 17.88
C GLY A 99 -18.24 9.19 18.86
N ASN A 100 -17.18 9.82 18.37
CA ASN A 100 -16.04 10.34 19.14
C ASN A 100 -15.19 9.28 19.92
N ARG A 101 -13.94 9.08 19.46
CA ARG A 101 -12.74 8.80 20.29
C ARG A 101 -12.37 7.39 20.78
N THR A 102 -12.94 6.29 20.31
CA THR A 102 -12.31 4.99 20.61
C THR A 102 -11.05 4.83 19.76
N PRO A 103 -9.86 4.64 20.35
CA PRO A 103 -8.64 4.40 19.58
C PRO A 103 -8.79 3.13 18.75
N LEU A 104 -8.41 3.21 17.48
CA LEU A 104 -8.37 2.05 16.60
C LEU A 104 -7.32 1.05 17.12
N LEU A 105 -7.62 -0.24 16.98
CA LEU A 105 -6.62 -1.28 17.21
C LEU A 105 -5.47 -1.07 16.23
N THR A 106 -4.28 -0.81 16.75
CA THR A 106 -3.06 -0.65 15.96
C THR A 106 -2.31 -1.97 15.89
N LEU A 107 -1.36 -2.10 14.95
CA LEU A 107 -0.48 -3.27 14.88
C LEU A 107 0.24 -3.54 16.22
N ASN A 108 0.60 -2.48 16.95
CA ASN A 108 1.29 -2.60 18.24
C ASN A 108 0.42 -3.26 19.31
N ASP A 109 -0.91 -3.14 19.22
CA ASP A 109 -1.86 -3.78 20.14
C ASP A 109 -2.05 -5.28 19.84
N THR A 110 -1.51 -5.77 18.72
CA THR A 110 -1.71 -7.15 18.25
C THR A 110 -0.59 -8.10 18.62
N HIS A 111 0.50 -7.63 19.23
CA HIS A 111 1.68 -8.44 19.52
C HIS A 111 1.38 -9.66 20.42
N ASP A 112 0.37 -9.56 21.28
CA ASP A 112 -0.05 -10.62 22.20
C ASP A 112 -1.29 -11.40 21.72
N ILE A 113 -1.75 -11.16 20.49
CA ILE A 113 -2.90 -11.86 19.91
C ILE A 113 -2.41 -13.13 19.22
N THR A 114 -2.84 -14.28 19.74
CA THR A 114 -2.59 -15.58 19.09
C THR A 114 -3.44 -15.70 17.82
N PRO A 115 -2.84 -15.95 16.63
CA PRO A 115 -3.60 -16.19 15.41
C PRO A 115 -4.54 -17.39 15.57
N GLY A 116 -5.80 -17.23 15.16
CA GLY A 116 -6.75 -18.34 15.20
C GLY A 116 -6.44 -19.47 14.23
N HIS A 117 -5.70 -19.19 13.15
CA HIS A 117 -5.38 -20.11 12.04
C HIS A 117 -3.93 -19.92 11.57
N PRO A 118 -3.29 -20.96 11.01
CA PRO A 118 -1.92 -20.86 10.48
C PRO A 118 -1.87 -20.01 9.20
N ALA A 119 -0.73 -19.36 8.97
CA ALA A 119 -0.44 -18.72 7.69
C ALA A 119 -0.14 -19.80 6.62
N ASN A 120 -0.76 -19.67 5.45
CA ASN A 120 -0.56 -20.57 4.31
C ASN A 120 0.86 -20.50 3.72
#